data_AF-A0A8R1TTQ8-F1
#
_entry.id   AF-A0A8R1TTQ8-F1
#
_cell.length_a   1.000
_cell.length_b   1.000
_cell.length_c   1.000
_cell.angle_alpha   90.00
_cell.angle_beta   90.00
_cell.angle_gamma   90.00
#
_symmetry.space_group_name_H-M   'P 1'
#
loop_
_entity.id
_entity.type
_entity.pdbx_description
1 polymer ?
#
loop_
_entity_poly.entity_id
_entity_poly.type
_entity_poly.pdbx_seq_one_letter_code
_entity_poly.pdbx_strand_id
1 'polypeptide(L)'
;MLAHVLLNSTIRRRFSSVMDETRSLIVVCQLTSKNDLEANFEVAKGMMKRAKERKAKMVFFPECFDYVGQTREENETLALTESDNYIDRYRNCAKEYGLWLSLGGFHQKDPAGFRKPFNTHLIIDEKGETRGVYRKLHLFDLDIPGKVRLVESEFSSHGNEIPKPVCTPVGNVAMSICYDLRFAELALWYRMNGAHILTYPAAFTVNTGLAHWETLLRARAIETQCYIVAAAQTGKHNDKRSSYGHSMVVDPWGAVIAQCSETIDMCFAEISLSYLDEVRKLQPVFDHRRSDLYSLIAFSILIQNFQFLLYMFDNHSIPADHVFYRSTYTFCFVNRNPILPGHVLVCPIRNVERLTKLSHAETSDLFITAKRIQAMLEDYYKATSSTVCVQDGPEAGQTVSHVHVHIFPRKKGDFGGDPDNVYRELAEHDKAGEKRFRDKEEMRNEANIYRSLLVTGEAK
;
A
#
# COMPACT_ATOMS: atom_id res chain seq x y z
N MET A 1 11.13 -21.69 53.62
CA MET A 1 10.88 -20.39 52.95
C MET A 1 12.15 -19.74 52.36
N LEU A 2 13.25 -20.47 52.16
CA LEU A 2 14.53 -19.95 51.65
C LEU A 2 14.91 -20.42 50.22
N ALA A 3 14.14 -21.33 49.62
CA ALA A 3 14.44 -21.84 48.27
C ALA A 3 13.94 -20.95 47.12
N HIS A 4 12.98 -20.03 47.38
CA HIS A 4 12.39 -19.20 46.31
C HIS A 4 13.16 -17.92 45.96
N VAL A 5 14.12 -17.50 46.79
CA VAL A 5 14.85 -16.24 46.55
C VAL A 5 16.03 -16.42 45.59
N LEU A 6 16.61 -17.62 45.50
CA LEU A 6 17.76 -17.88 44.63
C LEU A 6 17.38 -18.14 43.16
N LEU A 7 16.16 -18.63 42.87
CA LEU A 7 15.72 -18.85 41.49
C LEU A 7 15.48 -17.54 40.72
N ASN A 8 15.07 -16.48 41.41
CA ASN A 8 14.73 -15.19 40.79
C ASN A 8 15.94 -14.37 40.33
N SER A 9 17.14 -14.59 40.90
CA SER A 9 18.34 -13.87 40.47
C SER A 9 18.97 -14.50 39.21
N THR A 10 18.87 -15.81 39.06
CA THR A 10 19.38 -16.53 37.87
C THR A 10 18.43 -16.39 36.68
N ILE A 11 17.11 -16.33 36.92
CA ILE A 11 16.11 -16.05 35.88
C ILE A 11 16.20 -14.58 35.41
N ARG A 12 16.43 -13.60 36.30
CA ARG A 12 16.67 -12.20 35.88
C ARG A 12 17.93 -12.02 35.04
N ARG A 13 19.01 -12.76 35.32
CA ARG A 13 20.23 -12.73 34.49
C ARG A 13 20.05 -13.39 33.12
N ARG A 14 19.20 -14.41 33.00
CA ARG A 14 18.83 -15.01 31.69
C ARG A 14 17.79 -14.20 30.92
N PHE A 15 16.90 -13.46 31.58
CA PHE A 15 15.97 -12.55 30.90
C PHE A 15 16.66 -11.27 30.40
N SER A 16 17.74 -10.83 31.05
CA SER A 16 18.57 -9.71 30.59
C SER A 16 19.37 -10.02 29.32
N SER A 17 19.65 -11.29 29.00
CA SER A 17 20.39 -11.67 27.79
C SER A 17 19.50 -12.01 26.59
N VAL A 18 18.18 -12.06 26.77
CA VAL A 18 17.19 -12.31 25.69
C VAL A 18 16.60 -10.99 25.15
N MET A 19 16.86 -9.86 25.82
CA MET A 19 16.45 -8.53 25.36
C MET A 19 17.48 -7.85 24.42
N ASP A 20 18.57 -8.53 24.07
CA ASP A 20 19.59 -8.04 23.12
C ASP A 20 19.26 -8.43 21.65
N GLU A 21 18.09 -9.06 21.39
CA GLU A 21 17.74 -9.63 20.08
C GLU A 21 17.00 -8.71 19.09
N THR A 22 16.82 -7.40 19.37
CA THR A 22 15.98 -6.54 18.50
C THR A 22 16.71 -5.39 17.80
N ARG A 23 18.05 -5.39 17.77
CA ARG A 23 18.81 -4.37 17.02
C ARG A 23 19.27 -4.90 15.68
N SER A 24 18.99 -4.14 14.63
CA SER A 24 19.43 -4.45 13.28
C SER A 24 20.23 -3.30 12.68
N LEU A 25 21.45 -3.59 12.20
CA LEU A 25 22.26 -2.62 11.48
C LEU A 25 21.75 -2.46 10.04
N ILE A 26 21.48 -1.23 9.63
CA ILE A 26 21.12 -0.87 8.25
C ILE A 26 22.14 0.09 7.64
N VAL A 27 22.15 0.18 6.32
CA VAL A 27 22.96 1.12 5.55
C VAL A 27 22.09 1.96 4.63
N VAL A 28 22.30 3.27 4.63
CA VAL A 28 21.62 4.21 3.73
C VAL A 28 22.65 4.81 2.78
N CYS A 29 22.44 4.63 1.48
CA CYS A 29 23.35 5.06 0.43
C CYS A 29 22.95 6.43 -0.12
N GLN A 30 23.95 7.27 -0.37
CA GLN A 30 23.83 8.55 -1.05
C GLN A 30 24.61 8.53 -2.35
N LEU A 31 23.94 8.77 -3.48
CA LEU A 31 24.54 8.65 -4.81
C LEU A 31 24.47 9.97 -5.58
N THR A 32 25.25 10.07 -6.65
CA THR A 32 25.06 11.07 -7.72
C THR A 32 24.95 10.32 -9.04
N SER A 33 23.81 9.68 -9.27
CA SER A 33 23.59 8.89 -10.49
C SER A 33 23.59 9.80 -11.73
N LYS A 34 24.20 9.32 -12.81
CA LYS A 34 24.22 10.00 -14.13
C LYS A 34 23.54 9.11 -15.17
N ASN A 35 23.69 9.39 -16.47
CA ASN A 35 23.19 8.53 -17.55
C ASN A 35 24.09 7.32 -17.87
N ASP A 36 25.11 7.06 -17.05
CA ASP A 36 25.99 5.89 -17.17
C ASP A 36 25.58 4.81 -16.16
N LEU A 37 24.79 3.84 -16.64
CA LEU A 37 24.30 2.71 -15.86
C LEU A 37 25.45 1.93 -15.19
N GLU A 38 26.54 1.71 -15.90
CA GLU A 38 27.67 0.90 -15.43
C GLU A 38 28.40 1.60 -14.28
N ALA A 39 28.73 2.89 -14.47
CA ALA A 39 29.37 3.69 -13.44
C ALA A 39 28.50 3.79 -12.18
N ASN A 40 27.18 3.99 -12.34
CA ASN A 40 26.25 4.04 -11.21
C ASN A 40 26.21 2.71 -10.45
N PHE A 41 26.19 1.58 -11.17
CA PHE A 41 26.17 0.26 -10.56
C PHE A 41 27.47 -0.05 -9.80
N GLU A 42 28.65 0.26 -10.35
CA GLU A 42 29.92 -0.04 -9.67
C GLU A 42 30.07 0.73 -8.35
N VAL A 43 29.56 1.97 -8.29
CA VAL A 43 29.47 2.72 -7.03
C VAL A 43 28.54 2.01 -6.04
N ALA A 44 27.34 1.62 -6.47
CA ALA A 44 26.37 0.92 -5.63
C ALA A 44 26.91 -0.43 -5.12
N LYS A 45 27.59 -1.20 -5.97
CA LYS A 45 28.25 -2.47 -5.61
C LYS A 45 29.33 -2.27 -4.55
N GLY A 46 30.14 -1.21 -4.67
CA GLY A 46 31.13 -0.84 -3.67
C GLY A 46 30.50 -0.56 -2.29
N MET A 47 29.35 0.12 -2.26
CA MET A 47 28.60 0.36 -1.02
C MET A 47 28.01 -0.92 -0.43
N MET A 48 27.42 -1.80 -1.24
CA MET A 48 26.91 -3.10 -0.76
C MET A 48 28.03 -3.97 -0.17
N LYS A 49 29.22 -3.96 -0.78
CA LYS A 49 30.38 -4.68 -0.24
C LYS A 49 30.77 -4.15 1.15
N ARG A 50 30.85 -2.82 1.32
CA ARG A 50 31.13 -2.21 2.63
C ARG A 50 30.02 -2.49 3.66
N ALA A 51 28.76 -2.58 3.22
CA ALA A 51 27.63 -2.96 4.07
C ALA A 51 27.77 -4.41 4.59
N LYS A 52 28.17 -5.34 3.71
CA LYS A 52 28.50 -6.73 4.08
C LYS A 52 29.60 -6.81 5.13
N GLU A 53 30.69 -6.06 4.94
CA GLU A 53 31.84 -6.02 5.86
C GLU A 53 31.44 -5.61 7.28
N ARG A 54 30.39 -4.77 7.41
CA ARG A 54 29.82 -4.34 8.69
C ARG A 54 28.67 -5.23 9.19
N LYS A 55 28.33 -6.30 8.47
CA LYS A 55 27.21 -7.22 8.79
C LYS A 55 25.85 -6.52 8.84
N ALA A 56 25.65 -5.52 8.00
CA ALA A 56 24.33 -4.91 7.83
C ALA A 56 23.30 -5.95 7.35
N LYS A 57 22.03 -5.75 7.71
CA LYS A 57 20.92 -6.62 7.30
C LYS A 57 20.23 -6.12 6.03
N MET A 58 20.17 -4.79 5.86
CA MET A 58 19.46 -4.17 4.75
C MET A 58 20.17 -2.90 4.26
N VAL A 59 20.20 -2.70 2.94
CA VAL A 59 20.79 -1.52 2.28
C VAL A 59 19.72 -0.76 1.53
N PHE A 60 19.68 0.57 1.69
CA PHE A 60 18.69 1.45 1.09
C PHE A 60 19.36 2.37 0.05
N PHE A 61 18.91 2.27 -1.20
CA PHE A 61 19.34 3.09 -2.32
C PHE A 61 18.33 4.19 -2.64
N PRO A 62 18.79 5.32 -3.22
CA PRO A 62 17.92 6.45 -3.52
C PRO A 62 16.98 6.20 -4.71
N GLU A 63 16.10 7.16 -4.94
CA GLU A 63 15.38 7.31 -6.22
C GLU A 63 16.41 7.53 -7.34
N CYS A 64 16.09 7.08 -8.57
CA CYS A 64 16.95 7.17 -9.73
C CYS A 64 18.34 6.56 -9.51
N PHE A 65 18.46 5.51 -8.68
CA PHE A 65 19.74 4.86 -8.42
C PHE A 65 20.34 4.26 -9.69
N ASP A 66 19.47 3.79 -10.59
CA ASP A 66 19.79 3.24 -11.90
C ASP A 66 20.47 4.30 -12.77
N TYR A 67 19.79 5.42 -13.06
CA TYR A 67 20.33 6.52 -13.83
C TYR A 67 19.54 7.81 -13.66
N VAL A 68 20.15 8.91 -14.11
CA VAL A 68 19.48 10.20 -14.31
C VAL A 68 19.73 10.64 -15.73
N GLY A 69 18.69 10.57 -16.57
CA GLY A 69 18.79 10.96 -17.97
C GLY A 69 18.87 12.48 -18.17
N GLN A 70 19.41 12.87 -19.32
CA GLN A 70 19.57 14.25 -19.78
C GLN A 70 18.41 14.71 -20.67
N THR A 71 17.79 13.77 -21.38
CA THR A 71 16.66 14.02 -22.30
C THR A 71 15.51 13.05 -22.04
N ARG A 72 14.35 13.37 -22.61
CA ARG A 72 13.18 12.50 -22.55
C ARG A 72 13.46 11.16 -23.24
N GLU A 73 14.03 11.21 -24.44
CA GLU A 73 14.34 10.04 -25.25
C GLU A 73 15.31 9.10 -24.52
N GLU A 74 16.27 9.68 -23.80
CA GLU A 74 17.20 8.92 -22.97
C GLU A 74 16.48 8.25 -21.79
N ASN A 75 15.57 8.98 -21.12
CA ASN A 75 14.74 8.39 -20.06
C ASN A 75 13.86 7.24 -20.55
N GLU A 76 13.31 7.32 -21.77
CA GLU A 76 12.50 6.24 -22.34
C GLU A 76 13.38 5.04 -22.75
N THR A 77 14.55 5.30 -23.32
CA THR A 77 15.44 4.26 -23.88
C THR A 77 16.15 3.45 -22.79
N LEU A 78 16.65 4.13 -21.75
CA LEU A 78 17.38 3.51 -20.65
C LEU A 78 16.47 2.83 -19.61
N ALA A 79 15.15 3.05 -19.68
CA ALA A 79 14.20 2.42 -18.77
C ALA A 79 14.34 0.89 -18.82
N LEU A 80 14.12 0.25 -17.67
CA LEU A 80 14.42 -1.16 -17.45
C LEU A 80 13.14 -1.95 -17.16
N THR A 81 13.15 -3.25 -17.42
CA THR A 81 12.23 -4.20 -16.82
C THR A 81 12.84 -4.78 -15.55
N GLU A 82 12.01 -5.35 -14.67
CA GLU A 82 12.50 -6.03 -13.46
C GLU A 82 13.35 -7.28 -13.78
N SER A 83 13.15 -7.86 -14.96
CA SER A 83 13.88 -9.00 -15.51
C SER A 83 15.12 -8.61 -16.32
N ASP A 84 15.42 -7.31 -16.47
CA ASP A 84 16.63 -6.90 -17.18
C ASP A 84 17.88 -7.24 -16.36
N ASN A 85 18.94 -7.64 -17.06
CA ASN A 85 20.23 -8.02 -16.46
C ASN A 85 20.78 -6.97 -15.47
N TYR A 86 20.46 -5.69 -15.67
CA TYR A 86 20.85 -4.63 -14.75
C TYR A 86 20.31 -4.84 -13.33
N ILE A 87 19.02 -5.19 -13.19
CA ILE A 87 18.40 -5.48 -11.89
C ILE A 87 18.91 -6.81 -11.34
N ASP A 88 19.16 -7.81 -12.20
CA ASP A 88 19.75 -9.09 -11.79
C ASP A 88 21.13 -8.93 -11.15
N ARG A 89 21.93 -7.94 -11.56
CA ARG A 89 23.20 -7.63 -10.89
C ARG A 89 23.01 -7.22 -9.43
N TYR A 90 21.95 -6.47 -9.11
CA TYR A 90 21.60 -6.16 -7.71
C TYR A 90 21.13 -7.41 -6.96
N ARG A 91 20.30 -8.26 -7.59
CA ARG A 91 19.86 -9.54 -6.99
C ARG A 91 21.05 -10.46 -6.69
N ASN A 92 22.03 -10.51 -7.59
CA ASN A 92 23.24 -11.29 -7.41
C ASN A 92 24.09 -10.75 -6.25
N CYS A 93 24.20 -9.42 -6.13
CA CYS A 93 24.85 -8.81 -4.96
C CYS A 93 24.11 -9.12 -3.66
N ALA A 94 22.76 -9.06 -3.65
CA ALA A 94 21.95 -9.42 -2.48
C ALA A 94 22.25 -10.86 -2.00
N LYS A 95 22.27 -11.81 -2.95
CA LYS A 95 22.63 -13.23 -2.71
C LYS A 95 24.07 -13.40 -2.20
N GLU A 96 25.04 -12.82 -2.90
CA GLU A 96 26.47 -12.97 -2.57
C GLU A 96 26.83 -12.36 -1.21
N TYR A 97 26.13 -11.28 -0.84
CA TYR A 97 26.42 -10.51 0.36
C TYR A 97 25.48 -10.82 1.53
N GLY A 98 24.40 -11.57 1.31
CA GLY A 98 23.41 -11.90 2.33
C GLY A 98 22.64 -10.67 2.82
N LEU A 99 22.31 -9.75 1.90
CA LEU A 99 21.70 -8.45 2.20
C LEU A 99 20.28 -8.38 1.65
N TRP A 100 19.37 -7.77 2.41
CA TRP A 100 18.15 -7.20 1.83
C TRP A 100 18.46 -5.86 1.15
N LEU A 101 17.77 -5.57 0.05
CA LEU A 101 17.94 -4.32 -0.69
C LEU A 101 16.61 -3.57 -0.82
N SER A 102 16.67 -2.26 -0.61
CA SER A 102 15.63 -1.29 -0.97
C SER A 102 16.13 -0.50 -2.17
N LEU A 103 15.68 -0.86 -3.37
CA LEU A 103 16.00 -0.16 -4.62
C LEU A 103 14.99 0.97 -4.80
N GLY A 104 15.36 2.18 -4.40
CA GLY A 104 14.42 3.24 -4.04
C GLY A 104 13.63 3.95 -5.15
N GLY A 105 13.73 3.48 -6.39
CA GLY A 105 13.03 4.11 -7.52
C GLY A 105 13.81 3.95 -8.82
N PHE A 106 13.63 2.84 -9.52
CA PHE A 106 14.16 2.68 -10.89
C PHE A 106 13.09 3.04 -11.93
N HIS A 107 13.53 3.37 -13.13
CA HIS A 107 12.65 3.67 -14.26
C HIS A 107 12.13 2.36 -14.86
N GLN A 108 10.99 1.88 -14.35
CA GLN A 108 10.35 0.64 -14.81
C GLN A 108 9.58 0.89 -16.11
N LYS A 109 9.95 0.20 -17.20
CA LYS A 109 9.17 0.16 -18.43
C LYS A 109 7.73 -0.28 -18.15
N ASP A 110 6.78 0.42 -18.76
CA ASP A 110 5.37 0.04 -18.67
C ASP A 110 5.13 -1.30 -19.41
N PRO A 111 4.63 -2.34 -18.74
CA PRO A 111 4.33 -3.62 -19.39
C PRO A 111 3.30 -3.52 -20.53
N ALA A 112 2.43 -2.51 -20.53
CA ALA A 112 1.47 -2.26 -21.59
C ALA A 112 2.09 -1.54 -22.81
N GLY A 113 3.39 -1.24 -22.76
CA GLY A 113 4.13 -0.61 -23.88
C GLY A 113 3.95 0.91 -23.97
N PHE A 114 3.36 1.56 -22.96
CA PHE A 114 3.33 3.01 -22.90
C PHE A 114 4.74 3.58 -22.76
N ARG A 115 4.97 4.74 -23.40
CA ARG A 115 6.30 5.39 -23.43
C ARG A 115 6.74 5.97 -22.09
N LYS A 116 5.83 6.13 -21.12
CA LYS A 116 6.14 6.73 -19.82
C LYS A 116 6.44 5.63 -18.80
N PRO A 117 7.71 5.46 -18.36
CA PRO A 117 8.04 4.48 -17.33
C PRO A 117 7.37 4.83 -15.98
N PHE A 118 7.23 3.84 -15.11
CA PHE A 118 6.92 4.06 -13.70
C PHE A 118 8.20 4.32 -12.91
N ASN A 119 8.10 5.15 -11.88
CA ASN A 119 9.13 5.25 -10.86
C ASN A 119 8.86 4.19 -9.78
N THR A 120 9.68 3.13 -9.76
CA THR A 120 9.36 1.89 -9.03
C THR A 120 10.37 1.61 -7.94
N HIS A 121 9.91 1.56 -6.69
CA HIS A 121 10.66 1.09 -5.54
C HIS A 121 10.50 -0.44 -5.45
N LEU A 122 11.62 -1.17 -5.34
CA LEU A 122 11.64 -2.62 -5.07
C LEU A 122 12.25 -2.94 -3.71
N ILE A 123 11.67 -3.90 -3.00
CA ILE A 123 12.35 -4.61 -1.90
C ILE A 123 12.77 -5.98 -2.41
N ILE A 124 14.05 -6.32 -2.27
CA ILE A 124 14.65 -7.60 -2.65
C ILE A 124 15.23 -8.25 -1.40
N ASP A 125 14.97 -9.54 -1.20
CA ASP A 125 15.50 -10.30 -0.06
C ASP A 125 16.94 -10.81 -0.28
N GLU A 126 17.51 -11.47 0.73
CA GLU A 126 18.85 -12.06 0.67
C GLU A 126 18.97 -13.22 -0.34
N LYS A 127 17.85 -13.72 -0.87
CA LYS A 127 17.81 -14.74 -1.93
C LYS A 127 17.65 -14.11 -3.31
N GLY A 128 17.59 -12.79 -3.41
CA GLY A 128 17.37 -12.06 -4.65
C GLY A 128 15.92 -12.10 -5.15
N GLU A 129 14.96 -12.51 -4.32
CA GLU A 129 13.53 -12.52 -4.65
C GLU A 129 12.91 -11.17 -4.36
N THR A 130 12.00 -10.71 -5.22
CA THR A 130 11.22 -9.49 -4.97
C THR A 130 10.17 -9.75 -3.90
N ARG A 131 10.19 -8.94 -2.85
CA ARG A 131 9.26 -9.02 -1.71
C ARG A 131 8.21 -7.92 -1.71
N GLY A 132 8.45 -6.85 -2.46
CA GLY A 132 7.50 -5.74 -2.61
C GLY A 132 7.84 -4.90 -3.83
N VAL A 133 6.80 -4.37 -4.46
CA VAL A 133 6.86 -3.46 -5.59
C VAL A 133 5.95 -2.28 -5.27
N TYR A 134 6.49 -1.07 -5.33
CA TYR A 134 5.74 0.15 -5.17
C TYR A 134 6.01 1.08 -6.34
N ARG A 135 4.96 1.59 -6.97
CA ARG A 135 5.07 2.60 -8.01
C ARG A 135 4.65 3.94 -7.42
N LYS A 136 5.49 4.97 -7.58
CA LYS A 136 5.29 6.32 -7.04
C LYS A 136 3.88 6.82 -7.32
N LEU A 137 3.13 7.11 -6.26
CA LEU A 137 1.73 7.53 -6.38
C LEU A 137 1.64 9.02 -6.73
N HIS A 138 2.46 9.84 -6.08
CA HIS A 138 2.43 11.29 -6.25
C HIS A 138 3.60 11.75 -7.12
N LEU A 139 3.30 12.13 -8.36
CA LEU A 139 4.29 12.70 -9.28
C LEU A 139 4.47 14.20 -8.99
N PHE A 140 5.71 14.68 -9.11
CA PHE A 140 6.04 16.08 -8.89
C PHE A 140 5.74 16.92 -10.14
N ASP A 141 4.57 17.53 -10.15
CA ASP A 141 4.17 18.48 -11.17
C ASP A 141 4.23 19.91 -10.60
N LEU A 142 5.26 20.65 -11.00
CA LEU A 142 5.47 22.06 -10.68
C LEU A 142 5.51 22.89 -11.96
N ASP A 143 4.47 23.66 -12.21
CA ASP A 143 4.41 24.65 -13.29
C ASP A 143 4.20 26.05 -12.70
N ILE A 144 5.28 26.81 -12.55
CA ILE A 144 5.23 28.22 -12.15
C ILE A 144 5.52 29.07 -13.39
N PRO A 145 4.50 29.73 -13.96
CA PRO A 145 4.66 30.55 -15.16
C PRO A 145 5.83 31.54 -15.04
N GLY A 146 6.73 31.51 -16.02
CA GLY A 146 7.90 32.39 -16.10
C GLY A 146 9.05 32.09 -15.14
N LYS A 147 8.97 31.03 -14.30
CA LYS A 147 10.04 30.68 -13.35
C LYS A 147 10.60 29.28 -13.53
N VAL A 148 9.76 28.26 -13.35
CA VAL A 148 10.20 26.86 -13.40
C VAL A 148 9.05 25.99 -13.86
N ARG A 149 9.35 25.06 -14.76
CA ARG A 149 8.43 24.02 -15.21
C ARG A 149 9.12 22.67 -15.10
N LEU A 150 8.69 21.87 -14.13
CA LEU A 150 9.14 20.50 -13.92
C LEU A 150 7.90 19.64 -13.69
N VAL A 151 7.47 18.94 -14.74
CA VAL A 151 6.22 18.18 -14.76
C VAL A 151 6.58 16.70 -14.92
N GLU A 152 6.74 15.98 -13.81
CA GLU A 152 7.12 14.57 -13.80
C GLU A 152 6.10 13.69 -14.58
N SER A 153 4.82 14.06 -14.54
CA SER A 153 3.74 13.33 -15.26
C SER A 153 3.86 13.38 -16.80
N GLU A 154 4.70 14.24 -17.36
CA GLU A 154 5.01 14.21 -18.79
C GLU A 154 5.94 13.05 -19.19
N PHE A 155 6.73 12.56 -18.23
CA PHE A 155 7.80 11.59 -18.46
C PHE A 155 7.60 10.28 -17.71
N SER A 156 6.74 10.25 -16.69
CA SER A 156 6.49 9.05 -15.88
C SER A 156 5.00 8.81 -15.66
N SER A 157 4.65 7.55 -15.41
CA SER A 157 3.30 7.11 -15.03
C SER A 157 3.18 6.99 -13.51
N HIS A 158 2.01 7.33 -12.96
CA HIS A 158 1.73 7.18 -11.53
C HIS A 158 1.39 5.73 -11.18
N GLY A 159 1.72 5.31 -9.96
CA GLY A 159 1.23 4.04 -9.41
C GLY A 159 -0.28 4.04 -9.20
N ASN A 160 -0.85 2.85 -9.08
CA ASN A 160 -2.30 2.64 -8.92
C ASN A 160 -2.66 1.82 -7.68
N GLU A 161 -1.68 1.41 -6.88
CA GLU A 161 -1.87 0.55 -5.71
C GLU A 161 -0.94 0.94 -4.57
N ILE A 162 -1.42 0.79 -3.33
CA ILE A 162 -0.63 0.96 -2.10
C ILE A 162 -0.33 -0.43 -1.53
N PRO A 163 0.88 -0.98 -1.71
CA PRO A 163 1.25 -2.26 -1.13
C PRO A 163 1.31 -2.14 0.39
N LYS A 164 1.00 -3.22 1.12
CA LYS A 164 1.21 -3.24 2.58
C LYS A 164 2.71 -3.19 2.91
N PRO A 165 3.09 -2.77 4.13
CA PRO A 165 4.48 -2.85 4.58
C PRO A 165 5.04 -4.28 4.42
N VAL A 166 6.24 -4.38 3.84
CA VAL A 166 6.93 -5.65 3.60
C VAL A 166 7.57 -6.12 4.90
N CYS A 167 7.34 -7.38 5.30
CA CYS A 167 8.02 -7.97 6.44
C CYS A 167 9.49 -8.25 6.07
N THR A 168 10.43 -7.64 6.79
CA THR A 168 11.88 -7.76 6.57
C THR A 168 12.60 -8.11 7.89
N PRO A 169 13.89 -8.52 7.85
CA PRO A 169 14.68 -8.76 9.06
C PRO A 169 14.83 -7.55 9.98
N VAL A 170 14.58 -6.34 9.49
CA VAL A 170 14.73 -5.08 10.26
C VAL A 170 13.38 -4.51 10.72
N GLY A 171 12.27 -5.22 10.43
CA GLY A 171 10.90 -4.80 10.73
C GLY A 171 10.03 -4.69 9.47
N ASN A 172 8.83 -4.13 9.64
CA ASN A 172 7.89 -3.93 8.53
C ASN A 172 8.23 -2.63 7.80
N VAL A 173 8.70 -2.75 6.55
CA VAL A 173 9.17 -1.64 5.73
C VAL A 173 8.06 -1.20 4.77
N ALA A 174 7.57 0.02 4.94
CA ALA A 174 6.67 0.67 4.01
C ALA A 174 7.43 1.36 2.88
N MET A 175 6.92 1.25 1.66
CA MET A 175 7.58 1.73 0.44
C MET A 175 6.92 3.03 -0.04
N SER A 176 7.66 4.13 -0.05
CA SER A 176 7.25 5.37 -0.74
C SER A 176 8.44 5.90 -1.55
N ILE A 177 8.25 6.99 -2.30
CA ILE A 177 9.29 7.64 -3.09
C ILE A 177 9.12 9.17 -3.03
N CYS A 178 10.17 9.86 -2.58
CA CYS A 178 10.37 11.30 -2.77
C CYS A 178 9.14 12.17 -2.45
N TYR A 179 8.39 12.60 -3.47
CA TYR A 179 7.27 13.54 -3.35
C TYR A 179 6.13 13.02 -2.49
N ASP A 180 6.00 11.69 -2.35
CA ASP A 180 5.10 11.04 -1.39
C ASP A 180 5.28 11.56 0.04
N LEU A 181 6.48 12.02 0.40
CA LEU A 181 6.79 12.62 1.71
C LEU A 181 5.85 13.78 2.07
N ARG A 182 5.33 14.51 1.08
CA ARG A 182 4.44 15.65 1.32
C ARG A 182 3.03 15.27 1.73
N PHE A 183 2.62 14.02 1.51
CA PHE A 183 1.26 13.53 1.73
C PHE A 183 1.24 12.70 3.01
N ALA A 184 0.83 13.33 4.12
CA ALA A 184 0.85 12.70 5.45
C ALA A 184 -0.07 11.47 5.51
N GLU A 185 -1.16 11.49 4.75
CA GLU A 185 -2.16 10.43 4.61
C GLU A 185 -1.52 9.07 4.31
N LEU A 186 -0.55 9.04 3.39
CA LEU A 186 0.14 7.80 3.03
C LEU A 186 0.95 7.23 4.20
N ALA A 187 1.67 8.10 4.92
CA ALA A 187 2.46 7.72 6.09
C ALA A 187 1.59 7.21 7.23
N LEU A 188 0.47 7.90 7.50
CA LEU A 188 -0.52 7.51 8.48
C LEU A 188 -1.13 6.14 8.13
N TRP A 189 -1.48 5.92 6.87
CA TRP A 189 -2.01 4.64 6.41
C TRP A 189 -1.00 3.51 6.61
N TYR A 190 0.27 3.74 6.29
CA TYR A 190 1.33 2.75 6.51
C TYR A 190 1.49 2.38 7.99
N ARG A 191 1.49 3.37 8.89
CA ARG A 191 1.51 3.10 10.33
C ARG A 191 0.29 2.31 10.80
N MET A 192 -0.91 2.65 10.31
CA MET A 192 -2.13 1.87 10.62
C MET A 192 -2.07 0.44 10.09
N ASN A 193 -1.27 0.19 9.04
CA ASN A 193 -1.04 -1.15 8.47
C ASN A 193 0.25 -1.81 9.00
N GLY A 194 0.73 -1.38 10.18
CA GLY A 194 1.79 -2.08 10.91
C GLY A 194 3.22 -1.76 10.48
N ALA A 195 3.45 -0.64 9.78
CA ALA A 195 4.82 -0.22 9.45
C ALA A 195 5.64 0.05 10.72
N HIS A 196 6.91 -0.34 10.68
CA HIS A 196 7.95 0.04 11.65
C HIS A 196 8.91 1.08 11.05
N ILE A 197 9.13 0.98 9.74
CA ILE A 197 10.01 1.84 8.97
C ILE A 197 9.23 2.41 7.79
N LEU A 198 9.23 3.74 7.63
CA LEU A 198 8.78 4.39 6.41
C LEU A 198 9.99 4.79 5.57
N THR A 199 9.91 4.57 4.27
CA THR A 199 11.00 4.91 3.36
C THR A 199 10.60 6.04 2.43
N TYR A 200 11.54 6.97 2.22
CA TYR A 200 11.41 8.05 1.24
C TYR A 200 12.69 8.20 0.41
N PRO A 201 13.09 7.17 -0.34
CA PRO A 201 14.16 7.31 -1.33
C PRO A 201 13.85 8.46 -2.30
N ALA A 202 14.84 9.30 -2.60
CA ALA A 202 14.55 10.57 -3.28
C ALA A 202 15.68 11.18 -4.10
N ALA A 203 15.29 12.04 -5.04
CA ALA A 203 16.14 12.98 -5.75
C ALA A 203 15.60 14.42 -5.59
N PHE A 204 15.57 14.89 -4.34
CA PHE A 204 15.04 16.22 -3.99
C PHE A 204 15.87 17.35 -4.62
N THR A 205 15.18 18.34 -5.20
CA THR A 205 15.86 19.55 -5.72
C THR A 205 16.52 20.32 -4.59
N VAL A 206 17.69 20.93 -4.85
CA VAL A 206 18.51 21.63 -3.84
C VAL A 206 17.69 22.66 -3.05
N ASN A 207 17.03 23.60 -3.73
CA ASN A 207 16.26 24.66 -3.07
C ASN A 207 15.10 24.13 -2.22
N THR A 208 14.46 23.06 -2.67
CA THR A 208 13.33 22.45 -1.94
C THR A 208 13.83 21.64 -0.75
N GLY A 209 14.94 20.92 -0.92
CA GLY A 209 15.55 20.10 0.11
C GLY A 209 16.10 20.94 1.27
N LEU A 210 16.80 22.03 0.95
CA LEU A 210 17.30 23.00 1.92
C LEU A 210 16.23 23.49 2.91
N ALA A 211 14.98 23.63 2.45
CA ALA A 211 13.88 24.14 3.27
C ALA A 211 13.02 23.05 3.92
N HIS A 212 12.82 21.91 3.25
CA HIS A 212 11.75 20.98 3.62
C HIS A 212 12.23 19.57 3.99
N TRP A 213 13.41 19.13 3.55
CA TRP A 213 13.81 17.73 3.61
C TRP A 213 13.81 17.19 5.04
N GLU A 214 14.64 17.75 5.92
CA GLU A 214 14.74 17.31 7.31
C GLU A 214 13.40 17.48 8.04
N THR A 215 12.78 18.67 7.93
CA THR A 215 11.52 18.99 8.61
C THR A 215 10.42 17.99 8.29
N LEU A 216 10.22 17.66 7.01
CA LEU A 216 9.17 16.71 6.62
C LEU A 216 9.51 15.29 7.08
N LEU A 217 10.76 14.83 6.91
CA LEU A 217 11.15 13.49 7.37
C LEU A 217 10.94 13.34 8.88
N ARG A 218 11.37 14.32 9.67
CA ARG A 218 11.19 14.30 11.12
C ARG A 218 9.71 14.38 11.52
N ALA A 219 8.92 15.20 10.84
CA ALA A 219 7.47 15.26 11.07
C ALA A 219 6.81 13.89 10.84
N ARG A 220 7.15 13.18 9.75
CA ARG A 220 6.65 11.82 9.49
C ARG A 220 7.08 10.86 10.59
N ALA A 221 8.33 10.94 11.05
CA ALA A 221 8.84 10.08 12.12
C ALA A 221 8.02 10.25 13.40
N ILE A 222 7.81 11.51 13.82
CA ILE A 222 7.12 11.87 15.06
C ILE A 222 5.65 11.49 15.00
N GLU A 223 4.93 11.89 13.94
CA GLU A 223 3.48 11.68 13.86
C GLU A 223 3.10 10.21 13.66
N THR A 224 3.99 9.42 13.06
CA THR A 224 3.76 7.99 12.82
C THR A 224 4.48 7.08 13.81
N GLN A 225 5.36 7.60 14.66
CA GLN A 225 6.23 6.83 15.56
C GLN A 225 6.84 5.61 14.86
N CYS A 226 7.47 5.90 13.72
CA CYS A 226 8.18 4.96 12.88
C CYS A 226 9.60 5.50 12.69
N TYR A 227 10.54 4.59 12.43
CA TYR A 227 11.81 5.02 11.84
C TYR A 227 11.55 5.53 10.43
N ILE A 228 12.30 6.55 10.02
CA ILE A 228 12.31 7.03 8.64
C ILE A 228 13.67 6.72 8.04
N VAL A 229 13.69 6.09 6.86
CA VAL A 229 14.91 5.80 6.12
C VAL A 229 14.82 6.46 4.74
N ALA A 230 15.65 7.46 4.50
CA ALA A 230 15.59 8.28 3.29
C ALA A 230 16.96 8.34 2.60
N ALA A 231 17.18 7.41 1.69
CA ALA A 231 18.32 7.41 0.78
C ALA A 231 18.12 8.47 -0.31
N ALA A 232 19.11 9.33 -0.54
CA ALA A 232 18.96 10.47 -1.44
C ALA A 232 20.03 10.55 -2.51
N GLN A 233 19.67 11.10 -3.66
CA GLN A 233 20.63 11.64 -4.62
C GLN A 233 21.24 12.94 -4.08
N THR A 234 22.51 13.20 -4.39
CA THR A 234 23.24 14.43 -4.04
C THR A 234 24.03 14.98 -5.23
N GLY A 235 24.52 16.21 -5.13
CA GLY A 235 25.46 16.79 -6.08
C GLY A 235 24.85 17.10 -7.45
N LYS A 236 25.71 17.28 -8.46
CA LYS A 236 25.33 17.65 -9.83
C LYS A 236 25.27 16.42 -10.73
N HIS A 237 24.08 16.07 -11.23
CA HIS A 237 23.88 14.94 -12.14
C HIS A 237 24.28 15.29 -13.58
N ASN A 238 23.85 16.46 -14.03
CA ASN A 238 24.11 17.03 -15.34
C ASN A 238 24.03 18.56 -15.25
N ASP A 239 24.14 19.28 -16.37
CA ASP A 239 24.16 20.74 -16.37
C ASP A 239 22.89 21.42 -15.86
N LYS A 240 21.75 20.70 -15.85
CA LYS A 240 20.44 21.26 -15.51
C LYS A 240 19.84 20.68 -14.22
N ARG A 241 20.44 19.62 -13.65
CA ARG A 241 19.87 18.88 -12.50
C ARG A 241 20.91 18.64 -11.41
N SER A 242 20.59 19.12 -10.21
CA SER A 242 21.32 18.84 -8.97
C SER A 242 20.35 18.42 -7.87
N SER A 243 20.82 17.57 -6.95
CA SER A 243 20.02 17.07 -5.83
C SER A 243 20.61 17.45 -4.47
N TYR A 244 19.75 17.56 -3.47
CA TYR A 244 20.09 18.07 -2.14
C TYR A 244 20.98 17.13 -1.31
N GLY A 245 20.90 15.80 -1.51
CA GLY A 245 21.58 14.83 -0.66
C GLY A 245 20.95 14.73 0.72
N HIS A 246 21.80 14.75 1.75
CA HIS A 246 21.41 14.61 3.16
C HIS A 246 20.61 13.33 3.42
N SER A 247 21.09 12.22 2.85
CA SER A 247 20.52 10.89 3.10
C SER A 247 20.61 10.57 4.58
N MET A 248 19.51 10.13 5.21
CA MET A 248 19.44 10.04 6.67
C MET A 248 18.51 8.96 7.20
N VAL A 249 18.66 8.69 8.49
CA VAL A 249 17.77 7.88 9.31
C VAL A 249 17.25 8.73 10.47
N VAL A 250 15.92 8.76 10.63
CA VAL A 250 15.26 9.42 11.76
C VAL A 250 14.60 8.37 12.64
N ASP A 251 14.73 8.47 13.95
CA ASP A 251 14.10 7.56 14.90
C ASP A 251 12.60 7.88 15.16
N PRO A 252 11.84 7.00 15.83
CA PRO A 252 10.43 7.21 16.15
C PRO A 252 10.13 8.43 17.03
N TRP A 253 11.14 9.06 17.63
CA TRP A 253 11.01 10.29 18.43
C TRP A 253 11.36 11.56 17.63
N GLY A 254 11.82 11.39 16.39
CA GLY A 254 12.19 12.49 15.50
C GLY A 254 13.64 12.94 15.60
N ALA A 255 14.53 12.16 16.20
CA ALA A 255 15.97 12.44 16.19
C ALA A 255 16.64 11.87 14.93
N VAL A 256 17.49 12.65 14.28
CA VAL A 256 18.31 12.18 13.16
C VAL A 256 19.48 11.37 13.74
N ILE A 257 19.42 10.04 13.63
CA ILE A 257 20.40 9.14 14.25
C ILE A 257 21.55 8.76 13.32
N ALA A 258 21.41 9.00 12.02
CA ALA A 258 22.47 8.84 11.04
C ALA A 258 22.22 9.75 9.83
N GLN A 259 23.28 10.32 9.26
CA GLN A 259 23.20 11.13 8.05
C GLN A 259 24.51 11.01 7.25
N CYS A 260 24.41 10.98 5.93
CA CYS A 260 25.58 11.03 5.05
C CYS A 260 26.21 12.43 5.05
N SER A 261 27.53 12.49 4.91
CA SER A 261 28.23 13.73 4.54
C SER A 261 27.83 14.18 3.13
N GLU A 262 28.16 15.41 2.74
CA GLU A 262 27.86 15.99 1.43
C GLU A 262 28.78 15.44 0.30
N THR A 263 28.72 14.13 0.08
CA THR A 263 29.48 13.42 -0.93
C THR A 263 28.78 12.10 -1.31
N ILE A 264 29.29 11.40 -2.32
CA ILE A 264 28.86 10.04 -2.66
C ILE A 264 29.43 9.09 -1.60
N ASP A 265 28.60 8.71 -0.63
CA ASP A 265 28.97 7.78 0.44
C ASP A 265 27.71 7.17 1.06
N MET A 266 27.84 6.57 2.25
CA MET A 266 26.75 5.93 2.96
C MET A 266 26.87 6.16 4.47
N CYS A 267 25.75 6.08 5.18
CA CYS A 267 25.71 6.14 6.64
C CYS A 267 25.11 4.84 7.21
N PHE A 268 25.38 4.59 8.49
CA PHE A 268 24.96 3.39 9.22
C PHE A 268 24.05 3.77 10.37
N ALA A 269 23.00 2.98 10.62
CA ALA A 269 22.13 3.15 11.78
C ALA A 269 21.73 1.80 12.36
N GLU A 270 21.54 1.74 13.68
CA GLU A 270 20.90 0.61 14.36
C GLU A 270 19.41 0.89 14.53
N ILE A 271 18.56 0.02 14.00
CA ILE A 271 17.11 0.05 14.18
C ILE A 271 16.76 -0.83 15.38
N SER A 272 15.99 -0.30 16.33
CA SER A 272 15.51 -1.02 17.51
C SER A 272 13.99 -1.07 17.56
N LEU A 273 13.40 -2.25 17.31
CA LEU A 273 11.94 -2.41 17.37
C LEU A 273 11.40 -2.26 18.80
N SER A 274 12.19 -2.66 19.80
CA SER A 274 11.82 -2.46 21.21
C SER A 274 11.72 -0.99 21.60
N TYR A 275 12.62 -0.13 21.08
CA TYR A 275 12.52 1.32 21.29
C TYR A 275 11.28 1.90 20.61
N LEU A 276 10.98 1.46 19.39
CA LEU A 276 9.77 1.87 18.68
C LEU A 276 8.50 1.50 19.46
N ASP A 277 8.43 0.29 20.01
CA ASP A 277 7.30 -0.15 20.83
C ASP A 277 7.19 0.64 22.15
N GLU A 278 8.32 0.98 22.77
CA GLU A 278 8.38 1.84 23.95
C GLU A 278 7.81 3.23 23.66
N VAL A 279 8.24 3.88 22.57
CA VAL A 279 7.71 5.19 22.15
C VAL A 279 6.20 5.15 21.93
N ARG A 280 5.70 4.11 21.25
CA ARG A 280 4.25 3.92 21.02
C ARG A 280 3.47 3.72 22.31
N LYS A 281 4.04 3.00 23.28
CA LYS A 281 3.42 2.78 24.60
C LYS A 281 3.41 4.04 25.46
N LEU A 282 4.49 4.82 25.45
CA LEU A 282 4.61 6.06 26.23
C LEU A 282 3.76 7.20 25.66
N GLN A 283 3.53 7.21 24.35
CA GLN A 283 2.70 8.18 23.65
C GLN A 283 1.73 7.45 22.71
N PRO A 284 0.57 6.94 23.20
CA PRO A 284 -0.38 6.18 22.39
C PRO A 284 -1.22 7.10 21.47
N VAL A 285 -0.56 7.92 20.65
CA VAL A 285 -1.20 8.97 19.83
C VAL A 285 -2.23 8.43 18.84
N PHE A 286 -2.08 7.17 18.40
CA PHE A 286 -3.05 6.53 17.50
C PHE A 286 -4.36 6.15 18.21
N ASP A 287 -4.31 5.92 19.53
CA ASP A 287 -5.51 5.62 20.35
C ASP A 287 -6.27 6.92 20.70
N HIS A 288 -5.62 8.07 20.57
CA HIS A 288 -6.21 9.39 20.83
C HIS A 288 -6.88 10.02 19.60
N ARG A 289 -6.86 9.34 18.44
CA ARG A 289 -7.50 9.83 17.21
C ARG A 289 -9.01 9.94 17.42
N ARG A 290 -9.59 11.06 16.98
CA ARG A 290 -11.04 11.30 17.01
C ARG A 290 -11.72 10.68 15.81
N SER A 291 -11.75 9.35 15.78
CA SER A 291 -12.38 8.56 14.71
C SER A 291 -13.88 8.82 14.56
N ASP A 292 -14.50 9.43 15.56
CA ASP A 292 -15.87 9.96 15.57
C ASP A 292 -16.03 11.27 14.78
N LEU A 293 -14.95 12.02 14.54
CA LEU A 293 -14.97 13.30 13.82
C LEU A 293 -14.33 13.21 12.44
N TYR A 294 -13.27 12.41 12.30
CA TYR A 294 -12.57 12.23 11.03
C TYR A 294 -12.08 10.79 10.88
N SER A 295 -11.95 10.32 9.64
CA SER A 295 -11.38 9.01 9.34
C SER A 295 -10.47 9.10 8.12
N LEU A 296 -9.33 8.42 8.18
CA LEU A 296 -8.47 8.24 7.03
C LEU A 296 -8.93 7.01 6.26
N ILE A 297 -9.45 7.22 5.06
CA ILE A 297 -9.94 6.15 4.19
C ILE A 297 -8.93 5.97 3.06
N ALA A 298 -8.40 4.77 2.91
CA ALA A 298 -7.62 4.40 1.74
C ALA A 298 -8.16 3.08 1.16
N PHE A 299 -8.23 3.05 -0.16
CA PHE A 299 -8.75 1.92 -0.91
C PHE A 299 -7.59 1.00 -1.24
N SER A 300 -7.57 -0.18 -0.63
CA SER A 300 -6.76 -1.29 -1.11
C SER A 300 -7.69 -2.23 -1.87
N ILE A 301 -7.46 -2.41 -3.16
CA ILE A 301 -8.15 -3.45 -3.90
C ILE A 301 -7.37 -4.73 -3.65
N LEU A 302 -7.93 -5.64 -2.85
CA LEU A 302 -7.35 -6.96 -2.66
C LEU A 302 -7.85 -7.87 -3.77
N ILE A 303 -7.31 -7.71 -4.98
CA ILE A 303 -7.75 -8.49 -6.15
C ILE A 303 -7.30 -9.97 -6.05
N GLN A 304 -6.27 -10.29 -5.27
CA GLN A 304 -5.50 -11.52 -5.55
C GLN A 304 -5.41 -12.60 -4.46
N ASN A 305 -6.28 -12.64 -3.43
CA ASN A 305 -6.27 -13.78 -2.48
C ASN A 305 -7.61 -14.04 -1.77
N PHE A 306 -8.67 -14.29 -2.54
CA PHE A 306 -9.97 -14.68 -1.97
C PHE A 306 -9.96 -16.08 -1.33
N GLN A 307 -9.10 -16.98 -1.81
CA GLN A 307 -9.23 -18.43 -1.58
C GLN A 307 -9.03 -18.89 -0.13
N PHE A 308 -8.35 -18.10 0.70
CA PHE A 308 -8.02 -18.49 2.08
C PHE A 308 -8.81 -17.73 3.15
N LEU A 309 -9.79 -16.92 2.74
CA LEU A 309 -10.55 -16.07 3.65
C LEU A 309 -11.94 -16.66 3.91
N LEU A 310 -12.33 -16.69 5.18
CA LEU A 310 -13.69 -17.04 5.59
C LEU A 310 -14.57 -15.79 5.47
N TYR A 311 -15.64 -15.88 4.68
CA TYR A 311 -16.62 -14.80 4.51
C TYR A 311 -17.91 -15.20 5.23
N MET A 312 -18.23 -14.52 6.33
CA MET A 312 -19.43 -14.78 7.10
C MET A 312 -20.53 -13.77 6.76
N PHE A 313 -21.70 -14.28 6.42
CA PHE A 313 -22.93 -13.52 6.27
C PHE A 313 -23.92 -13.99 7.33
N ASP A 314 -23.90 -13.32 8.49
CA ASP A 314 -24.44 -13.87 9.75
C ASP A 314 -23.85 -15.26 10.06
N ASN A 315 -24.69 -16.29 10.13
CA ASN A 315 -24.30 -17.68 10.39
C ASN A 315 -24.00 -18.46 9.10
N HIS A 316 -24.06 -17.80 7.93
CA HIS A 316 -23.81 -18.42 6.64
C HIS A 316 -22.37 -18.20 6.16
N SER A 317 -21.65 -19.28 5.89
CA SER A 317 -20.34 -19.20 5.23
C SER A 317 -20.54 -19.01 3.72
N ILE A 318 -20.11 -17.87 3.21
CA ILE A 318 -20.12 -17.57 1.77
C ILE A 318 -18.85 -18.16 1.13
N PRO A 319 -18.99 -19.06 0.15
CA PRO A 319 -17.85 -19.60 -0.58
C PRO A 319 -17.04 -18.50 -1.28
N ALA A 320 -15.70 -18.59 -1.22
CA ALA A 320 -14.82 -17.60 -1.83
C ALA A 320 -15.04 -17.47 -3.35
N ASP A 321 -15.45 -18.55 -4.02
CA ASP A 321 -15.77 -18.58 -5.43
C ASP A 321 -17.08 -17.85 -5.78
N HIS A 322 -17.90 -17.47 -4.80
CA HIS A 322 -19.06 -16.58 -4.96
C HIS A 322 -18.75 -15.10 -4.66
N VAL A 323 -17.60 -14.79 -4.05
CA VAL A 323 -17.17 -13.42 -3.70
C VAL A 323 -16.38 -12.80 -4.83
N PHE A 324 -16.88 -11.73 -5.43
CA PHE A 324 -16.24 -11.11 -6.60
C PHE A 324 -15.44 -9.83 -6.30
N TYR A 325 -15.59 -9.27 -5.10
CA TYR A 325 -14.84 -8.09 -4.68
C TYR A 325 -14.61 -8.08 -3.17
N ARG A 326 -13.47 -7.55 -2.73
CA ARG A 326 -13.13 -7.32 -1.32
C ARG A 326 -12.23 -6.09 -1.18
N SER A 327 -12.59 -5.20 -0.27
CA SER A 327 -11.78 -4.06 0.17
C SER A 327 -11.20 -4.34 1.57
N THR A 328 -10.78 -3.29 2.29
CA THR A 328 -10.33 -3.39 3.68
C THR A 328 -11.46 -3.80 4.63
N TYR A 329 -12.67 -3.23 4.45
CA TYR A 329 -13.80 -3.39 5.38
C TYR A 329 -15.03 -4.06 4.76
N THR A 330 -15.07 -4.25 3.44
CA THR A 330 -16.25 -4.69 2.70
C THR A 330 -15.93 -5.89 1.82
N PHE A 331 -16.91 -6.77 1.60
CA PHE A 331 -16.87 -7.79 0.57
C PHE A 331 -18.19 -7.82 -0.21
N CYS A 332 -18.12 -8.26 -1.47
CA CYS A 332 -19.28 -8.34 -2.35
C CYS A 332 -19.42 -9.74 -2.92
N PHE A 333 -20.63 -10.26 -2.92
CA PHE A 333 -20.92 -11.61 -3.40
C PHE A 333 -22.24 -11.66 -4.15
N VAL A 334 -22.34 -12.65 -5.03
CA VAL A 334 -23.54 -12.85 -5.85
C VAL A 334 -24.70 -13.38 -5.01
N ASN A 335 -25.92 -12.92 -5.29
CA ASN A 335 -27.09 -13.33 -4.51
C ASN A 335 -27.52 -14.77 -4.88
N ARG A 336 -27.93 -15.57 -3.89
CA ARG A 336 -28.49 -16.90 -4.12
C ARG A 336 -29.90 -16.86 -4.72
N ASN A 337 -30.64 -15.78 -4.47
CA ASN A 337 -32.00 -15.58 -5.00
C ASN A 337 -32.18 -14.15 -5.56
N PRO A 338 -31.57 -13.83 -6.71
CA PRO A 338 -31.66 -12.50 -7.30
C PRO A 338 -33.10 -12.15 -7.72
N ILE A 339 -33.57 -10.92 -7.48
CA ILE A 339 -34.89 -10.46 -7.95
C ILE A 339 -34.85 -10.00 -9.41
N LEU A 340 -33.67 -9.59 -9.88
CA LEU A 340 -33.34 -9.25 -11.25
C LEU A 340 -31.90 -9.69 -11.54
N PRO A 341 -31.53 -9.94 -12.82
CA PRO A 341 -30.14 -10.16 -13.20
C PRO A 341 -29.24 -9.01 -12.71
N GLY A 342 -28.09 -9.35 -12.10
CA GLY A 342 -27.20 -8.36 -11.51
C GLY A 342 -27.50 -8.01 -10.04
N HIS A 343 -28.48 -8.66 -9.41
CA HIS A 343 -28.72 -8.50 -7.97
C HIS A 343 -27.60 -9.13 -7.14
N VAL A 344 -26.77 -8.27 -6.54
CA VAL A 344 -25.65 -8.62 -5.68
C VAL A 344 -25.78 -7.98 -4.31
N LEU A 345 -25.00 -8.50 -3.35
CA LEU A 345 -24.95 -8.00 -1.98
C LEU A 345 -23.56 -7.44 -1.66
N VAL A 346 -23.54 -6.28 -1.01
CA VAL A 346 -22.32 -5.61 -0.52
C VAL A 346 -22.41 -5.54 1.01
N CYS A 347 -21.47 -6.17 1.70
CA CYS A 347 -21.54 -6.38 3.17
C CYS A 347 -20.23 -5.96 3.85
N PRO A 348 -20.28 -5.41 5.08
CA PRO A 348 -19.09 -5.24 5.89
C PRO A 348 -18.51 -6.61 6.26
N ILE A 349 -17.18 -6.69 6.40
CA ILE A 349 -16.49 -7.92 6.82
C ILE A 349 -16.80 -8.23 8.29
N ARG A 350 -16.91 -7.19 9.13
CA ARG A 350 -17.31 -7.34 10.52
C ARG A 350 -18.81 -7.58 10.58
N ASN A 351 -19.21 -8.73 11.13
CA ASN A 351 -20.61 -9.08 11.31
C ASN A 351 -21.28 -8.09 12.29
N VAL A 352 -22.14 -7.22 11.75
CA VAL A 352 -22.95 -6.26 12.49
C VAL A 352 -24.39 -6.26 12.00
N GLU A 353 -25.34 -6.21 12.92
CA GLU A 353 -26.76 -6.33 12.56
C GLU A 353 -27.34 -5.03 11.97
N ARG A 354 -26.89 -3.86 12.46
CA ARG A 354 -27.43 -2.54 12.08
C ARG A 354 -26.42 -1.63 11.39
N LEU A 355 -26.88 -0.82 10.44
CA LEU A 355 -26.07 0.25 9.83
C LEU A 355 -25.48 1.21 10.87
N THR A 356 -26.25 1.54 11.90
CA THR A 356 -25.83 2.46 12.99
C THR A 356 -24.71 1.91 13.89
N LYS A 357 -24.31 0.64 13.71
CA LYS A 357 -23.21 0.00 14.46
C LYS A 357 -21.90 -0.03 13.66
N LEU A 358 -21.92 0.45 12.42
CA LEU A 358 -20.72 0.65 11.62
C LEU A 358 -19.96 1.88 12.09
N SER A 359 -18.64 1.79 12.07
CA SER A 359 -17.77 2.97 12.17
C SER A 359 -17.90 3.84 10.92
N HIS A 360 -17.43 5.08 10.98
CA HIS A 360 -17.39 5.96 9.80
C HIS A 360 -16.53 5.36 8.68
N ALA A 361 -15.39 4.73 9.01
CA ALA A 361 -14.55 4.05 8.04
C ALA A 361 -15.26 2.90 7.32
N GLU A 362 -15.98 2.05 8.06
CA GLU A 362 -16.76 0.95 7.47
C GLU A 362 -17.92 1.48 6.63
N THR A 363 -18.65 2.50 7.12
CA THR A 363 -19.75 3.12 6.38
C THR A 363 -19.29 3.71 5.06
N SER A 364 -18.17 4.46 5.09
CA SER A 364 -17.60 5.05 3.89
C SER A 364 -17.11 3.99 2.91
N ASP A 365 -16.36 2.99 3.39
CA ASP A 365 -15.88 1.90 2.53
C ASP A 365 -17.02 1.09 1.91
N LEU A 366 -18.09 0.83 2.67
CA LEU A 366 -19.30 0.11 2.22
C LEU A 366 -19.98 0.84 1.05
N PHE A 367 -20.28 2.13 1.19
CA PHE A 367 -21.01 2.87 0.15
C PHE A 367 -20.12 3.32 -1.01
N ILE A 368 -18.82 3.51 -0.80
CA ILE A 368 -17.88 3.72 -1.92
C ILE A 368 -17.72 2.42 -2.72
N THR A 369 -17.68 1.27 -2.05
CA THR A 369 -17.73 -0.03 -2.70
C THR A 369 -19.05 -0.20 -3.46
N ALA A 370 -20.20 0.12 -2.84
CA ALA A 370 -21.50 0.05 -3.49
C ALA A 370 -21.54 0.88 -4.78
N LYS A 371 -21.04 2.13 -4.74
CA LYS A 371 -20.91 2.99 -5.92
C LYS A 371 -20.10 2.35 -7.04
N ARG A 372 -18.97 1.71 -6.70
CA ARG A 372 -18.11 1.01 -7.68
C ARG A 372 -18.82 -0.20 -8.29
N ILE A 373 -19.49 -1.01 -7.47
CA ILE A 373 -20.23 -2.19 -7.93
C ILE A 373 -21.41 -1.78 -8.80
N GLN A 374 -22.13 -0.72 -8.44
CA GLN A 374 -23.21 -0.16 -9.25
C GLN A 374 -22.70 0.22 -10.65
N ALA A 375 -21.61 0.98 -10.74
CA ALA A 375 -21.05 1.40 -12.04
C ALA A 375 -20.65 0.19 -12.92
N MET A 376 -20.04 -0.83 -12.32
CA MET A 376 -19.69 -2.08 -13.03
C MET A 376 -20.93 -2.81 -13.55
N LEU A 377 -21.98 -2.93 -12.72
CA LEU A 377 -23.21 -3.61 -13.10
C LEU A 377 -23.98 -2.84 -14.18
N GLU A 378 -24.05 -1.51 -14.09
CA GLU A 378 -24.69 -0.66 -15.10
C GLU A 378 -24.04 -0.80 -16.46
N ASP A 379 -22.70 -0.76 -16.52
CA ASP A 379 -21.99 -0.98 -17.78
C ASP A 379 -22.20 -2.41 -18.32
N TYR A 380 -22.06 -3.44 -17.48
CA TYR A 380 -22.19 -4.82 -17.93
C TYR A 380 -23.60 -5.16 -18.43
N TYR A 381 -24.64 -4.75 -17.69
CA TYR A 381 -26.03 -5.01 -18.05
C TYR A 381 -26.62 -4.01 -19.04
N LYS A 382 -25.83 -3.01 -19.46
CA LYS A 382 -26.25 -1.89 -20.33
C LYS A 382 -27.49 -1.19 -19.77
N ALA A 383 -27.43 -0.89 -18.47
CA ALA A 383 -28.44 -0.15 -17.74
C ALA A 383 -27.92 1.26 -17.42
N THR A 384 -28.82 2.23 -17.27
CA THR A 384 -28.50 3.61 -16.89
C THR A 384 -29.08 3.98 -15.53
N SER A 385 -29.55 2.98 -14.78
CA SER A 385 -30.23 3.14 -13.51
C SER A 385 -30.05 1.87 -12.70
N SER A 386 -30.01 2.01 -11.39
CA SER A 386 -29.95 0.91 -10.43
C SER A 386 -30.82 1.22 -9.22
N THR A 387 -31.24 0.18 -8.50
CA THR A 387 -31.77 0.35 -7.15
C THR A 387 -30.69 -0.06 -6.16
N VAL A 388 -30.46 0.82 -5.17
CA VAL A 388 -29.60 0.57 -4.02
C VAL A 388 -30.48 0.59 -2.78
N CYS A 389 -30.56 -0.51 -2.04
CA CYS A 389 -31.46 -0.66 -0.90
C CYS A 389 -30.74 -1.29 0.30
N VAL A 390 -31.10 -0.84 1.51
CA VAL A 390 -30.67 -1.48 2.76
C VAL A 390 -31.90 -1.70 3.63
N GLN A 391 -32.16 -2.95 3.98
CA GLN A 391 -33.18 -3.32 4.96
C GLN A 391 -32.50 -3.40 6.33
N ASP A 392 -32.63 -2.34 7.14
CA ASP A 392 -31.95 -2.19 8.44
C ASP A 392 -32.94 -2.40 9.61
N GLY A 393 -33.06 -3.63 10.09
CA GLY A 393 -33.97 -4.06 11.14
C GLY A 393 -35.13 -4.94 10.63
N PRO A 394 -35.78 -5.73 11.53
CA PRO A 394 -36.86 -6.65 11.15
C PRO A 394 -38.05 -5.97 10.47
N GLU A 395 -38.45 -4.78 10.95
CA GLU A 395 -39.57 -4.01 10.39
C GLU A 395 -39.28 -3.45 9.00
N ALA A 396 -38.00 -3.31 8.64
CA ALA A 396 -37.55 -2.95 7.29
C ALA A 396 -37.47 -4.17 6.35
N GLY A 397 -37.76 -5.38 6.85
CA GLY A 397 -37.72 -6.62 6.09
C GLY A 397 -36.36 -7.32 6.09
N GLN A 398 -35.43 -6.95 6.98
CA GLN A 398 -34.11 -7.59 7.07
C GLN A 398 -34.23 -9.08 7.42
N THR A 399 -33.77 -9.95 6.52
CA THR A 399 -33.89 -11.41 6.66
C THR A 399 -32.66 -12.04 7.31
N VAL A 400 -31.49 -11.42 7.14
CA VAL A 400 -30.21 -11.84 7.70
C VAL A 400 -29.69 -10.77 8.63
N SER A 401 -29.33 -11.15 9.87
CA SER A 401 -28.87 -10.25 10.94
C SER A 401 -27.44 -9.73 10.74
N HIS A 402 -27.11 -9.36 9.51
CA HIS A 402 -25.86 -8.74 9.11
C HIS A 402 -26.18 -7.65 8.08
N VAL A 403 -25.66 -6.43 8.22
CA VAL A 403 -25.83 -5.34 7.24
C VAL A 403 -25.46 -5.82 5.84
N HIS A 404 -26.34 -5.56 4.87
CA HIS A 404 -26.08 -5.81 3.46
C HIS A 404 -26.80 -4.77 2.60
N VAL A 405 -26.07 -4.25 1.62
CA VAL A 405 -26.62 -3.36 0.59
C VAL A 405 -26.99 -4.20 -0.62
N HIS A 406 -28.27 -4.15 -0.99
CA HIS A 406 -28.76 -4.70 -2.25
C HIS A 406 -28.44 -3.73 -3.38
N ILE A 407 -27.84 -4.24 -4.45
CA ILE A 407 -27.59 -3.48 -5.68
C ILE A 407 -28.06 -4.33 -6.85
N PHE A 408 -28.90 -3.76 -7.72
CA PHE A 408 -29.30 -4.38 -8.98
C PHE A 408 -29.60 -3.31 -10.03
N PRO A 409 -29.12 -3.52 -11.28
CA PRO A 409 -29.42 -2.64 -12.39
C PRO A 409 -30.91 -2.71 -12.76
N ARG A 410 -31.48 -1.59 -13.20
CA ARG A 410 -32.88 -1.43 -13.56
C ARG A 410 -33.03 -1.16 -15.05
N LYS A 411 -34.06 -1.76 -15.65
CA LYS A 411 -34.51 -1.53 -17.01
C LYS A 411 -35.97 -1.12 -17.02
N LYS A 412 -36.36 -0.43 -18.09
CA LYS A 412 -37.76 -0.06 -18.31
C LYS A 412 -38.61 -1.32 -18.43
N GLY A 413 -39.68 -1.42 -17.64
CA GLY A 413 -40.61 -2.55 -17.65
C GLY A 413 -40.38 -3.59 -16.54
N ASP A 414 -39.28 -3.49 -15.79
CA ASP A 414 -39.07 -4.34 -14.61
C ASP A 414 -40.26 -4.25 -13.64
N PHE A 415 -40.58 -5.36 -12.99
CA PHE A 415 -41.66 -5.47 -12.00
C PHE A 415 -43.03 -4.99 -12.51
N GLY A 416 -43.34 -5.29 -13.78
CA GLY A 416 -44.62 -4.91 -14.39
C GLY A 416 -44.71 -3.45 -14.80
N GLY A 417 -43.57 -2.73 -14.83
CA GLY A 417 -43.50 -1.32 -15.22
C GLY A 417 -43.75 -0.33 -14.09
N ASP A 418 -44.11 -0.80 -12.90
CA ASP A 418 -44.22 0.02 -11.69
C ASP A 418 -42.93 -0.11 -10.85
N PRO A 419 -42.12 0.95 -10.73
CA PRO A 419 -40.88 0.89 -9.96
C PRO A 419 -41.09 0.59 -8.47
N ASP A 420 -42.25 0.89 -7.89
CA ASP A 420 -42.54 0.71 -6.46
C ASP A 420 -42.79 -0.77 -6.10
N ASN A 421 -43.09 -1.61 -7.08
CA ASN A 421 -43.18 -3.06 -6.86
C ASN A 421 -41.86 -3.67 -6.35
N VAL A 422 -40.74 -2.94 -6.48
CA VAL A 422 -39.44 -3.33 -5.92
C VAL A 422 -39.52 -3.63 -4.41
N TYR A 423 -40.33 -2.89 -3.66
CA TYR A 423 -40.46 -3.11 -2.21
C TYR A 423 -41.12 -4.46 -1.91
N ARG A 424 -42.12 -4.87 -2.71
CA ARG A 424 -42.76 -6.18 -2.58
C ARG A 424 -41.80 -7.31 -2.96
N GLU A 425 -41.13 -7.17 -4.10
CA GLU A 425 -40.18 -8.18 -4.57
C GLU A 425 -39.03 -8.38 -3.57
N LEU A 426 -38.46 -7.30 -3.02
CA LEU A 426 -37.46 -7.38 -1.95
C LEU A 426 -38.02 -7.97 -0.65
N ALA A 427 -39.27 -7.68 -0.28
CA ALA A 427 -39.88 -8.21 0.93
C ALA A 427 -40.21 -9.72 0.84
N GLU A 428 -40.39 -10.24 -0.37
CA GLU A 428 -40.81 -11.62 -0.63
C GLU A 428 -39.66 -12.52 -1.10
N HIS A 429 -38.57 -11.97 -1.65
CA HIS A 429 -37.55 -12.78 -2.34
C HIS A 429 -36.93 -13.87 -1.46
N ASP A 430 -36.66 -13.61 -0.20
CA ASP A 430 -36.05 -14.60 0.70
C ASP A 430 -37.08 -15.43 1.49
N LYS A 431 -38.37 -15.13 1.34
CA LYS A 431 -39.44 -15.86 2.04
C LYS A 431 -39.85 -17.05 1.18
N ALA A 432 -39.95 -18.22 1.81
CA ALA A 432 -40.02 -19.55 1.22
C ALA A 432 -41.26 -19.86 0.35
N GLY A 433 -41.49 -19.08 -0.70
CA GLY A 433 -42.30 -19.44 -1.87
C GLY A 433 -41.48 -20.24 -2.89
N GLU A 434 -42.13 -20.84 -3.88
CA GLU A 434 -41.66 -21.85 -4.85
C GLU A 434 -40.41 -21.52 -5.70
N LYS A 435 -39.66 -20.44 -5.44
CA LYS A 435 -38.45 -20.10 -6.18
C LYS A 435 -37.30 -21.06 -5.83
N ARG A 436 -36.83 -21.79 -6.85
CA ARG A 436 -35.63 -22.62 -6.77
C ARG A 436 -34.40 -21.72 -6.64
N PHE A 437 -33.62 -21.91 -5.57
CA PHE A 437 -32.32 -21.25 -5.44
C PHE A 437 -31.41 -21.55 -6.64
N ARG A 438 -30.58 -20.57 -7.01
CA ARG A 438 -29.62 -20.73 -8.11
C ARG A 438 -28.64 -21.87 -7.85
N ASP A 439 -28.15 -22.45 -8.94
CA ASP A 439 -27.09 -23.45 -8.89
C ASP A 439 -25.75 -22.81 -8.48
N LYS A 440 -24.90 -23.56 -7.78
CA LYS A 440 -23.60 -23.05 -7.32
C LYS A 440 -22.66 -22.73 -8.49
N GLU A 441 -22.72 -23.49 -9.58
CA GLU A 441 -21.91 -23.25 -10.77
C GLU A 441 -22.34 -21.95 -11.47
N GLU A 442 -23.64 -21.68 -11.55
CA GLU A 442 -24.17 -20.42 -12.06
C GLU A 442 -23.66 -19.23 -11.25
N MET A 443 -23.74 -19.32 -9.91
CA MET A 443 -23.24 -18.28 -9.00
C MET A 443 -21.73 -18.05 -9.16
N ARG A 444 -20.94 -19.13 -9.25
CA ARG A 444 -19.50 -19.06 -9.49
C ARG A 444 -19.16 -18.36 -10.81
N ASN A 445 -19.87 -18.70 -11.88
CA ASN A 445 -19.64 -18.14 -13.21
C ASN A 445 -19.95 -16.65 -13.24
N GLU A 446 -21.06 -16.22 -12.64
CA GLU A 446 -21.40 -14.81 -12.48
C GLU A 446 -20.32 -14.05 -11.67
N ALA A 447 -19.89 -14.62 -10.54
CA ALA A 447 -18.83 -14.02 -9.74
C ALA A 447 -17.51 -13.89 -10.51
N ASN A 448 -17.15 -14.87 -11.35
CA ASN A 448 -15.96 -14.80 -12.21
C ASN A 448 -16.03 -13.66 -13.24
N ILE A 449 -17.20 -13.48 -13.87
CA ILE A 449 -17.42 -12.37 -14.81
C ILE A 449 -17.21 -11.05 -14.08
N TYR A 450 -17.85 -10.84 -12.93
CA TYR A 450 -17.71 -9.59 -12.17
C TYR A 450 -16.29 -9.35 -11.67
N ARG A 451 -15.54 -10.40 -11.27
CA ARG A 451 -14.12 -10.27 -10.95
C ARG A 451 -13.33 -9.69 -12.13
N SER A 452 -13.51 -10.25 -13.33
CA SER A 452 -12.77 -9.80 -14.52
C SER A 452 -13.02 -8.32 -14.85
N LEU A 453 -14.27 -7.87 -14.73
CA LEU A 453 -14.65 -6.47 -15.00
C LEU A 453 -14.03 -5.48 -14.00
N LEU A 454 -13.81 -5.92 -12.75
CA LEU A 454 -13.21 -5.09 -11.71
C LEU A 454 -11.68 -5.03 -11.80
N VAL A 455 -11.04 -6.02 -12.44
CA VAL A 455 -9.60 -6.03 -12.71
C VAL A 455 -9.22 -5.12 -13.88
N THR A 456 -10.02 -5.11 -14.95
CA THR A 456 -9.67 -4.36 -16.17
C THR A 456 -9.78 -2.84 -16.02
N GLY A 457 -10.35 -2.34 -14.91
CA GLY A 457 -10.40 -0.91 -14.61
C GLY A 457 -11.24 -0.09 -15.60
N GLU A 458 -12.06 -0.75 -16.43
CA GLU A 458 -12.82 -0.10 -17.51
C GLU A 458 -14.12 0.58 -17.05
N ALA A 459 -14.44 0.57 -15.75
CA ALA A 459 -15.48 1.44 -15.20
C ALA A 459 -14.95 2.89 -15.18
N LYS A 460 -15.12 3.58 -16.30
CA LYS A 460 -14.80 5.01 -16.49
C LYS A 460 -15.63 5.92 -15.59
#